data_AF-A0A416SRV5-F1
#
_entry.id   AF-A0A416SRV5-F1
#
_cell.length_a   1.000
_cell.length_b   1.000
_cell.length_c   1.000
_cell.angle_alpha   90.00
_cell.angle_beta   90.00
_cell.angle_gamma   90.00
#
_symmetry.space_group_name_H-M   'P 1'
#
loop_
_entity.id
_entity.type
_entity.pdbx_description
1 polymer ?
#
loop_
_entity_poly.entity_id
_entity_poly.type
_entity_poly.pdbx_seq_one_letter_code
_entity_poly.pdbx_strand_id
1 'polypeptide(L)'
;MKKLLATIAIFFMCVSTSVMGSQTPSKDDIENTINKISYYQMNTVKNPTYGSVGGEWTVFGLARCGNINDEYIEKYVSNVSKAVTENKGILSTRKYTEYARTIIALTAIQKNPQNFSGYNLLQPLATFENIMIQGVNGAAYTLMAFDCGNYEIPDATTGKQTTRNKLIDFLVKQQLNNGGWNYMGTEADVDVTAMVIQALAPYYNEKQNVKESIDKGLAILSTLQKSDGAYGNTSDSNCESTAQVLTALSEMRIKIDDSRFVKNGKTVYDGLMTFYKDNGAFCHTKGKGANQMSTDQAMYAITAYYRSISGMNRLYDMSDGIIKIENTKVETTKADNKEEIKSSASDKNKNDANNNDKNNSTSKNTKKNALSNSKNNSKSNGNTLNNSDDTDNRENNESKNRKDNNVETEENTNTTDNLENATDVLENNDEENKIATDNNKEETENKNSVNNKENVTKETKHKNRRPYIILIFGICCGIAGKFGFDVYKYKKKRVTNKDEQN
;
A
#
# COMPACT_ATOMS: atom_id res chain seq x y z
N MET A 1 68.91 -2.55 34.51
CA MET A 1 67.45 -2.72 34.35
C MET A 1 67.09 -2.21 32.95
N LYS A 2 66.63 -3.08 32.04
CA LYS A 2 65.22 -3.15 31.61
C LYS A 2 64.67 -1.75 31.26
N LYS A 3 64.72 -1.36 29.98
CA LYS A 3 63.64 -1.51 28.97
C LYS A 3 62.40 -0.66 29.29
N LEU A 4 61.88 -0.05 28.21
CA LEU A 4 60.52 0.48 28.01
C LEU A 4 60.35 2.02 28.10
N LEU A 5 60.54 2.67 26.96
CA LEU A 5 59.78 3.87 26.57
C LEU A 5 59.65 3.86 25.04
N ALA A 6 58.83 2.92 24.56
CA ALA A 6 58.48 2.78 23.15
C ALA A 6 56.98 3.05 22.99
N THR A 7 56.65 3.96 22.08
CA THR A 7 55.43 3.94 21.27
C THR A 7 54.07 3.95 21.99
N ILE A 8 53.56 5.15 22.32
CA ILE A 8 52.13 5.47 22.16
C ILE A 8 52.01 6.87 21.55
N ALA A 9 52.36 6.98 20.27
CA ALA A 9 51.73 7.99 19.42
C ALA A 9 50.42 7.38 18.94
N ILE A 10 49.29 7.75 19.55
CA ILE A 10 47.97 7.42 19.00
C ILE A 10 47.84 8.25 17.73
N PHE A 11 48.25 7.63 16.63
CA PHE A 11 47.86 8.06 15.30
C PHE A 11 46.34 8.00 15.31
N PHE A 12 45.69 9.16 15.34
CA PHE A 12 44.26 9.29 15.07
C PHE A 12 44.09 8.90 13.60
N MET A 13 44.05 7.59 13.37
CA MET A 13 43.62 7.00 12.13
C MET A 13 42.12 7.26 12.08
N CYS A 14 41.77 8.47 11.64
CA CYS A 14 40.48 8.75 11.06
C CYS A 14 40.37 7.80 9.88
N VAL A 15 39.91 6.58 10.17
CA VAL A 15 39.26 5.73 9.20
C VAL A 15 38.01 6.51 8.84
N SER A 16 38.16 7.42 7.90
CA SER A 16 37.09 7.82 7.01
C SER A 16 36.70 6.53 6.30
N THR A 17 35.88 5.73 6.96
CA THR A 17 34.95 4.87 6.25
C THR A 17 34.24 5.85 5.35
N SER A 18 34.57 5.78 4.06
CA SER A 18 33.71 6.32 3.04
C SER A 18 32.39 5.61 3.28
N VAL A 19 31.47 6.29 3.96
CA VAL A 19 30.07 5.91 3.96
C VAL A 19 29.74 5.86 2.48
N MET A 20 29.65 4.65 1.95
CA MET A 20 29.09 4.42 0.63
C MET A 20 27.65 4.88 0.77
N GLY A 21 27.43 6.17 0.50
CA GLY A 21 26.11 6.76 0.52
C GLY A 21 25.24 5.90 -0.39
N SER A 22 24.02 5.61 0.06
CA SER A 22 23.04 4.95 -0.79
C SER A 22 23.01 5.70 -2.12
N GLN A 23 23.44 5.03 -3.19
CA GLN A 23 23.28 5.57 -4.52
C GLN A 23 21.78 5.50 -4.79
N THR A 24 21.15 6.67 -4.84
CA THR A 24 19.76 6.80 -5.26
C THR A 24 19.61 6.02 -6.57
N PRO A 25 18.70 5.02 -6.64
CA PRO A 25 18.57 4.19 -7.82
C PRO A 25 18.21 5.06 -9.03
N SER A 26 18.77 4.74 -10.20
CA SER A 26 18.42 5.49 -11.40
C SER A 26 16.95 5.27 -11.77
N LYS A 27 16.38 6.20 -12.54
CA LYS A 27 15.01 6.06 -13.03
C LYS A 27 14.83 4.74 -13.80
N ASP A 28 15.82 4.37 -14.60
CA ASP A 28 15.84 3.16 -15.42
C ASP A 28 15.93 1.89 -14.55
N ASP A 29 16.66 1.91 -13.42
CA ASP A 29 16.69 0.78 -12.47
C ASP A 29 15.32 0.55 -11.83
N ILE A 30 14.65 1.64 -11.42
CA ILE A 30 13.30 1.59 -10.83
C ILE A 30 12.30 1.06 -11.88
N GLU A 31 12.40 1.52 -13.12
CA GLU A 31 11.58 1.06 -14.24
C GLU A 31 11.76 -0.43 -14.52
N ASN A 32 13.00 -0.90 -14.57
CA ASN A 32 13.33 -2.32 -14.72
C ASN A 32 12.79 -3.17 -13.55
N THR A 33 12.82 -2.64 -12.32
CA THR A 33 12.19 -3.29 -11.16
C THR A 33 10.67 -3.35 -11.29
N ILE A 34 10.00 -2.25 -11.66
CA ILE A 34 8.57 -2.21 -11.95
C ILE A 34 8.19 -3.24 -13.03
N ASN A 35 8.97 -3.35 -14.11
CA ASN A 35 8.73 -4.30 -15.19
C ASN A 35 8.82 -5.76 -14.72
N LYS A 36 9.80 -6.10 -13.86
CA LYS A 36 9.92 -7.45 -13.25
C LYS A 36 8.74 -7.77 -12.34
N ILE A 37 8.33 -6.83 -11.49
CA ILE A 37 7.16 -7.00 -10.61
C ILE A 37 5.88 -7.18 -11.43
N SER A 38 5.69 -6.35 -12.46
CA SER A 38 4.52 -6.44 -13.35
C SER A 38 4.45 -7.80 -14.06
N TYR A 39 5.59 -8.28 -14.57
CA TYR A 39 5.69 -9.61 -15.18
C TYR A 39 5.39 -10.74 -14.18
N TYR A 40 5.90 -10.66 -12.95
CA TYR A 40 5.58 -11.63 -11.90
C TYR A 40 4.06 -11.65 -11.64
N GLN A 41 3.49 -10.48 -11.36
CA GLN A 41 2.08 -10.29 -11.00
C GLN A 41 1.12 -10.84 -12.07
N MET A 42 1.34 -10.51 -13.34
CA MET A 42 0.48 -11.01 -14.43
C MET A 42 0.61 -12.52 -14.66
N ASN A 43 1.72 -13.14 -14.24
CA ASN A 43 1.94 -14.58 -14.35
C ASN A 43 1.41 -15.37 -13.15
N THR A 44 1.39 -14.80 -11.94
CA THR A 44 0.82 -15.45 -10.75
C THR A 44 -0.68 -15.17 -10.61
N VAL A 45 -1.11 -13.92 -10.77
CA VAL A 45 -2.49 -13.45 -10.64
C VAL A 45 -3.19 -13.49 -12.01
N LYS A 46 -3.31 -14.68 -12.61
CA LYS A 46 -3.86 -14.82 -13.98
C LYS A 46 -5.34 -14.47 -14.13
N ASN A 47 -6.08 -14.45 -13.02
CA ASN A 47 -7.51 -14.17 -12.96
C ASN A 47 -7.79 -13.22 -11.78
N PRO A 48 -7.54 -11.91 -11.92
CA PRO A 48 -7.83 -10.93 -10.87
C PRO A 48 -9.34 -10.87 -10.58
N THR A 49 -9.71 -10.92 -9.30
CA THR A 49 -11.12 -10.88 -8.86
C THR A 49 -11.37 -9.67 -7.94
N TYR A 50 -12.63 -9.48 -7.55
CA TYR A 50 -12.96 -8.72 -6.35
C TYR A 50 -12.32 -9.41 -5.12
N GLY A 51 -11.40 -8.72 -4.44
CA GLY A 51 -10.63 -9.24 -3.30
C GLY A 51 -9.34 -8.43 -3.05
N SER A 52 -8.91 -8.30 -1.78
CA SER A 52 -7.74 -7.48 -1.40
C SER A 52 -6.45 -7.94 -2.08
N VAL A 53 -6.05 -9.16 -1.78
CA VAL A 53 -4.82 -9.82 -2.22
C VAL A 53 -5.07 -10.48 -3.58
N GLY A 54 -4.26 -10.15 -4.60
CA GLY A 54 -4.47 -10.70 -5.95
C GLY A 54 -5.69 -10.15 -6.70
N GLY A 55 -6.28 -9.05 -6.22
CA GLY A 55 -7.43 -8.38 -6.86
C GLY A 55 -7.18 -6.89 -7.09
N GLU A 56 -7.97 -6.03 -6.46
CA GLU A 56 -7.91 -4.56 -6.64
C GLU A 56 -6.49 -4.00 -6.51
N TRP A 57 -5.68 -4.44 -5.52
CA TRP A 57 -4.34 -3.88 -5.31
C TRP A 57 -3.35 -4.25 -6.41
N THR A 58 -3.46 -5.46 -6.96
CA THR A 58 -2.68 -5.91 -8.11
C THR A 58 -3.06 -5.09 -9.36
N VAL A 59 -4.36 -4.92 -9.60
CA VAL A 59 -4.90 -4.15 -10.73
C VAL A 59 -4.51 -2.67 -10.62
N PHE A 60 -4.62 -2.08 -9.44
CA PHE A 60 -4.21 -0.71 -9.15
C PHE A 60 -2.71 -0.50 -9.40
N GLY A 61 -1.84 -1.39 -8.89
CA GLY A 61 -0.40 -1.35 -9.13
C GLY A 61 -0.06 -1.40 -10.63
N LEU A 62 -0.57 -2.41 -11.34
CA LEU A 62 -0.38 -2.60 -12.78
C LEU A 62 -0.88 -1.39 -13.61
N ALA A 63 -2.03 -0.82 -13.24
CA ALA A 63 -2.61 0.31 -13.94
C ALA A 63 -1.84 1.62 -13.72
N ARG A 64 -1.42 1.92 -12.48
CA ARG A 64 -0.70 3.16 -12.15
C ARG A 64 0.76 3.18 -12.61
N CYS A 65 1.36 2.02 -12.85
CA CYS A 65 2.67 1.89 -13.50
C CYS A 65 2.60 1.76 -15.03
N GLY A 66 1.41 1.66 -15.62
CA GLY A 66 1.21 1.56 -17.07
C GLY A 66 1.37 0.15 -17.66
N ASN A 67 1.79 -0.84 -16.87
CA ASN A 67 2.00 -2.22 -17.31
C ASN A 67 0.76 -3.09 -17.14
N ILE A 68 -0.38 -2.63 -17.66
CA ILE A 68 -1.62 -3.40 -17.72
C ILE A 68 -2.10 -3.49 -19.18
N ASN A 69 -2.71 -4.62 -19.55
CA ASN A 69 -3.29 -4.83 -20.88
C ASN A 69 -4.81 -4.95 -20.81
N ASP A 70 -5.47 -4.77 -21.96
CA ASP A 70 -6.93 -4.71 -22.03
C ASP A 70 -7.58 -6.04 -21.64
N GLU A 71 -6.97 -7.18 -21.96
CA GLU A 71 -7.45 -8.52 -21.57
C GLU A 71 -7.49 -8.69 -20.02
N TYR A 72 -6.47 -8.18 -19.32
CA TYR A 72 -6.39 -8.23 -17.86
C TYR A 72 -7.42 -7.30 -17.21
N ILE A 73 -7.63 -6.12 -17.81
CA ILE A 73 -8.70 -5.18 -17.43
C ILE A 73 -10.07 -5.83 -17.60
N GLU A 74 -10.34 -6.46 -18.76
CA GLU A 74 -11.61 -7.12 -19.06
C GLU A 74 -11.91 -8.28 -18.12
N LYS A 75 -10.92 -9.11 -17.79
CA LYS A 75 -11.03 -10.18 -16.78
C LYS A 75 -11.45 -9.64 -15.42
N TYR A 76 -10.73 -8.64 -14.90
CA TYR A 76 -11.06 -8.03 -13.62
C TYR A 76 -12.45 -7.38 -13.63
N VAL A 77 -12.77 -6.58 -14.67
CA VAL A 77 -14.08 -5.92 -14.81
C VAL A 77 -15.22 -6.94 -14.89
N SER A 78 -15.04 -8.05 -15.59
CA SER A 78 -16.02 -9.15 -15.64
C SER A 78 -16.24 -9.77 -14.25
N ASN A 79 -15.16 -10.08 -13.54
CA ASN A 79 -15.22 -10.69 -12.20
C ASN A 79 -15.87 -9.75 -11.15
N VAL A 80 -15.53 -8.46 -11.15
CA VAL A 80 -16.17 -7.47 -10.26
C VAL A 80 -17.61 -7.19 -10.68
N SER A 81 -17.90 -7.11 -11.98
CA SER A 81 -19.27 -6.94 -12.49
C SER A 81 -20.18 -8.07 -12.03
N LYS A 82 -19.68 -9.32 -12.08
CA LYS A 82 -20.37 -10.48 -11.53
C LYS A 82 -20.62 -10.32 -10.03
N ALA A 83 -19.59 -10.05 -9.23
CA ALA A 83 -19.72 -9.90 -7.77
C ALA A 83 -20.69 -8.77 -7.38
N VAL A 84 -20.61 -7.61 -8.05
CA VAL A 84 -21.53 -6.46 -7.86
C VAL A 84 -22.97 -6.85 -8.22
N THR A 85 -23.18 -7.55 -9.33
CA THR A 85 -24.52 -7.93 -9.80
C THR A 85 -25.17 -8.98 -8.91
N GLU A 86 -24.43 -10.03 -8.54
CA GLU A 86 -24.90 -11.11 -7.66
C GLU A 86 -25.27 -10.57 -6.26
N ASN A 87 -24.50 -9.62 -5.74
CA ASN A 87 -24.77 -8.97 -4.44
C ASN A 87 -25.64 -7.71 -4.54
N LYS A 88 -26.25 -7.42 -5.70
CA LYS A 88 -27.15 -6.27 -5.92
C LYS A 88 -26.56 -4.91 -5.50
N GLY A 89 -25.28 -4.71 -5.82
CA GLY A 89 -24.52 -3.50 -5.48
C GLY A 89 -23.94 -3.47 -4.06
N ILE A 90 -24.22 -4.45 -3.21
CA ILE A 90 -23.77 -4.49 -1.81
C ILE A 90 -22.43 -5.24 -1.72
N LEU A 91 -21.31 -4.53 -1.76
CA LEU A 91 -19.97 -5.12 -1.61
C LEU A 91 -19.67 -5.57 -0.17
N SER A 92 -20.16 -4.80 0.81
CA SER A 92 -20.16 -5.18 2.22
C SER A 92 -21.18 -4.36 3.01
N THR A 93 -21.57 -4.87 4.18
CA THR A 93 -22.34 -4.15 5.21
C THR A 93 -21.51 -3.84 6.47
N ARG A 94 -20.26 -4.33 6.55
CA ARG A 94 -19.35 -4.16 7.70
C ARG A 94 -17.97 -3.60 7.32
N LYS A 95 -17.50 -3.87 6.10
CA LYS A 95 -16.21 -3.40 5.57
C LYS A 95 -16.45 -2.41 4.44
N TYR A 96 -16.70 -1.14 4.76
CA TYR A 96 -16.91 -0.11 3.74
C TYR A 96 -15.63 0.25 2.97
N THR A 97 -14.45 -0.13 3.47
CA THR A 97 -13.21 -0.13 2.68
C THR A 97 -13.30 -0.95 1.40
N GLU A 98 -14.18 -1.95 1.31
CA GLU A 98 -14.36 -2.73 0.08
C GLU A 98 -14.86 -1.86 -1.09
N TYR A 99 -15.80 -0.94 -0.83
CA TYR A 99 -16.21 0.04 -1.83
C TYR A 99 -15.05 0.95 -2.20
N ALA A 100 -14.36 1.52 -1.21
CA ALA A 100 -13.25 2.46 -1.45
C ALA A 100 -12.13 1.83 -2.28
N ARG A 101 -11.73 0.60 -1.95
CA ARG A 101 -10.71 -0.20 -2.63
C ARG A 101 -11.12 -0.54 -4.07
N THR A 102 -12.37 -0.95 -4.28
CA THR A 102 -12.94 -1.21 -5.62
C THR A 102 -13.06 0.06 -6.46
N ILE A 103 -13.46 1.20 -5.87
CA ILE A 103 -13.50 2.52 -6.53
C ILE A 103 -12.10 2.91 -7.01
N ILE A 104 -11.08 2.79 -6.15
CA ILE A 104 -9.69 3.11 -6.48
C ILE A 104 -9.20 2.25 -7.67
N ALA A 105 -9.43 0.94 -7.65
CA ALA A 105 -9.03 0.07 -8.75
C ALA A 105 -9.79 0.38 -10.05
N LEU A 106 -11.12 0.49 -10.01
CA LEU A 106 -11.95 0.83 -11.18
C LEU A 106 -11.54 2.16 -11.81
N THR A 107 -11.25 3.17 -10.98
CA THR A 107 -10.80 4.48 -11.47
C THR A 107 -9.43 4.39 -12.14
N ALA A 108 -8.50 3.61 -11.57
CA ALA A 108 -7.17 3.40 -12.15
C ALA A 108 -7.22 2.74 -13.55
N ILE A 109 -8.19 1.85 -13.77
CA ILE A 109 -8.48 1.24 -15.08
C ILE A 109 -9.53 1.99 -15.92
N GLN A 110 -9.78 3.27 -15.58
CA GLN A 110 -10.66 4.18 -16.32
C GLN A 110 -12.10 3.67 -16.50
N LYS A 111 -12.63 2.96 -15.50
CA LYS A 111 -14.04 2.54 -15.41
C LYS A 111 -14.78 3.42 -14.40
N ASN A 112 -16.06 3.70 -14.65
CA ASN A 112 -16.85 4.63 -13.85
C ASN A 112 -17.52 3.94 -12.64
N PRO A 113 -17.13 4.22 -11.38
CA PRO A 113 -17.76 3.65 -10.20
C PRO A 113 -19.14 4.25 -9.89
N GLN A 114 -19.51 5.40 -10.47
CA GLN A 114 -20.82 6.04 -10.26
C GLN A 114 -21.97 5.25 -10.94
N ASN A 115 -21.64 4.43 -11.94
CA ASN A 115 -22.58 3.51 -12.58
C ASN A 115 -21.80 2.29 -13.08
N PHE A 116 -21.44 1.41 -12.16
CA PHE A 116 -20.79 0.15 -12.45
C PHE A 116 -21.82 -0.98 -12.34
N SER A 117 -22.05 -1.68 -13.45
CA SER A 117 -23.06 -2.76 -13.56
C SER A 117 -24.47 -2.36 -13.11
N GLY A 118 -24.84 -1.08 -13.25
CA GLY A 118 -26.13 -0.52 -12.83
C GLY A 118 -26.18 0.05 -11.41
N TYR A 119 -25.06 0.02 -10.67
CA TYR A 119 -24.98 0.48 -9.27
C TYR A 119 -24.00 1.64 -9.10
N ASN A 120 -24.33 2.58 -8.21
CA ASN A 120 -23.43 3.65 -7.79
C ASN A 120 -22.61 3.18 -6.58
N LEU A 121 -21.35 2.80 -6.81
CA LEU A 121 -20.46 2.30 -5.75
C LEU A 121 -19.98 3.41 -4.79
N LEU A 122 -20.12 4.69 -5.17
CA LEU A 122 -19.85 5.81 -4.26
C LEU A 122 -20.95 5.97 -3.19
N GLN A 123 -22.18 5.57 -3.51
CA GLN A 123 -23.35 5.83 -2.67
C GLN A 123 -23.24 5.31 -1.22
N PRO A 124 -22.71 4.10 -0.95
CA PRO A 124 -22.59 3.59 0.42
C PRO A 124 -21.54 4.34 1.26
N LEU A 125 -20.61 5.05 0.60
CA LEU A 125 -19.61 5.92 1.21
C LEU A 125 -20.11 7.36 1.45
N ALA A 126 -21.36 7.70 1.07
CA ALA A 126 -21.95 8.99 1.41
C ALA A 126 -22.37 9.09 2.89
N THR A 127 -22.67 7.96 3.53
CA THR A 127 -23.16 7.90 4.91
C THR A 127 -21.98 7.83 5.89
N PHE A 128 -21.85 8.82 6.76
CA PHE A 128 -20.73 8.93 7.69
C PHE A 128 -20.63 7.74 8.65
N GLU A 129 -21.75 7.28 9.21
CA GLU A 129 -21.79 6.13 10.12
C GLU A 129 -21.19 4.86 9.49
N ASN A 130 -21.47 4.59 8.20
CA ASN A 130 -20.92 3.43 7.47
C ASN A 130 -19.39 3.47 7.43
N ILE A 131 -18.83 4.64 7.11
CA ILE A 131 -17.38 4.88 7.03
C ILE A 131 -16.73 4.67 8.40
N MET A 132 -17.37 5.15 9.46
CA MET A 132 -16.84 5.10 10.82
C MET A 132 -16.80 3.69 11.44
N ILE A 133 -17.43 2.68 10.85
CA ILE A 133 -17.33 1.27 11.30
C ILE A 133 -15.85 0.81 11.31
N GLN A 134 -15.04 1.31 10.40
CA GLN A 134 -13.59 1.03 10.31
C GLN A 134 -12.72 2.20 10.77
N GLY A 135 -13.31 3.19 11.47
CA GLY A 135 -12.61 4.33 12.07
C GLY A 135 -11.65 5.05 11.10
N VAL A 136 -10.39 5.16 11.51
CA VAL A 136 -9.32 5.86 10.75
C VAL A 136 -9.13 5.26 9.36
N ASN A 137 -9.12 3.92 9.23
CA ASN A 137 -8.92 3.24 7.95
C ASN A 137 -10.11 3.50 7.01
N GLY A 138 -11.34 3.42 7.54
CA GLY A 138 -12.54 3.76 6.78
C GLY A 138 -12.50 5.19 6.24
N ALA A 139 -12.13 6.15 7.09
CA ALA A 139 -12.04 7.56 6.71
C ALA A 139 -10.95 7.83 5.66
N ALA A 140 -9.75 7.29 5.85
CA ALA A 140 -8.61 7.48 4.94
C ALA A 140 -8.86 6.90 3.54
N TYR A 141 -9.29 5.62 3.47
CA TYR A 141 -9.60 5.00 2.18
C TYR A 141 -10.80 5.66 1.49
N THR A 142 -11.81 6.10 2.24
CA THR A 142 -12.95 6.83 1.64
C THR A 142 -12.54 8.17 1.05
N LEU A 143 -11.66 8.92 1.73
CA LEU A 143 -11.12 10.17 1.21
C LEU A 143 -10.34 9.93 -0.10
N MET A 144 -9.42 8.95 -0.11
CA MET A 144 -8.68 8.56 -1.31
C MET A 144 -9.59 8.07 -2.46
N ALA A 145 -10.67 7.36 -2.16
CA ALA A 145 -11.62 6.87 -3.16
C ALA A 145 -12.49 7.97 -3.79
N PHE A 146 -12.82 9.03 -3.04
CA PHE A 146 -13.46 10.21 -3.63
C PHE A 146 -12.47 11.06 -4.42
N ASP A 147 -11.24 11.22 -3.91
CA ASP A 147 -10.25 12.12 -4.51
C ASP A 147 -9.59 11.53 -5.76
N CYS A 148 -9.52 10.20 -5.90
CA CYS A 148 -8.77 9.59 -6.99
C CYS A 148 -9.28 9.91 -8.41
N GLY A 149 -10.60 10.03 -8.55
CA GLY A 149 -11.27 10.52 -9.77
C GLY A 149 -11.87 11.91 -9.62
N ASN A 150 -11.53 12.66 -8.55
CA ASN A 150 -12.19 13.90 -8.14
C ASN A 150 -13.73 13.81 -8.16
N TYR A 151 -14.26 12.73 -7.59
CA TYR A 151 -15.69 12.47 -7.56
C TYR A 151 -16.41 13.39 -6.59
N GLU A 152 -17.62 13.82 -6.96
CA GLU A 152 -18.54 14.41 -5.99
C GLU A 152 -19.07 13.34 -5.03
N ILE A 153 -19.28 13.74 -3.77
CA ILE A 153 -19.88 12.89 -2.75
C ILE A 153 -21.39 12.97 -2.95
N PRO A 154 -22.09 11.86 -3.27
CA PRO A 154 -23.53 11.91 -3.47
C PRO A 154 -24.28 12.20 -2.14
N ASP A 155 -25.53 12.64 -2.25
CA ASP A 155 -26.40 12.80 -1.09
C ASP A 155 -26.60 11.44 -0.40
N ALA A 156 -26.46 11.41 0.92
CA ALA A 156 -26.63 10.21 1.73
C ALA A 156 -28.11 9.83 1.78
N THR A 157 -28.43 8.64 1.27
CA THR A 157 -29.80 8.09 1.31
C THR A 157 -30.20 7.59 2.70
N THR A 158 -29.23 7.37 3.59
CA THR A 158 -29.42 6.96 4.99
C THR A 158 -28.35 7.58 5.90
N GLY A 159 -28.62 7.66 7.21
CA GLY A 159 -27.67 8.16 8.21
C GLY A 159 -27.31 9.63 8.04
N LYS A 160 -26.13 10.04 8.51
CA LYS A 160 -25.62 11.41 8.38
C LYS A 160 -24.75 11.55 7.12
N GLN A 161 -24.95 12.65 6.39
CA GLN A 161 -24.10 13.04 5.27
C GLN A 161 -22.61 13.12 5.66
N THR A 162 -21.73 12.48 4.89
CA THR A 162 -20.27 12.72 4.92
C THR A 162 -19.88 13.87 3.98
N THR A 163 -18.69 14.44 4.19
CA THR A 163 -18.06 15.40 3.27
C THR A 163 -16.54 15.22 3.33
N ARG A 164 -15.81 15.70 2.31
CA ARG A 164 -14.32 15.75 2.34
C ARG A 164 -13.80 16.39 3.63
N ASN A 165 -14.33 17.57 3.99
CA ASN A 165 -13.96 18.24 5.25
C ASN A 165 -14.26 17.38 6.48
N LYS A 166 -15.41 16.69 6.57
CA LYS A 166 -15.71 15.79 7.70
C LYS A 166 -14.71 14.63 7.83
N LEU A 167 -14.27 14.06 6.70
CA LEU A 167 -13.26 13.01 6.69
C LEU A 167 -11.90 13.54 7.14
N ILE A 168 -11.47 14.69 6.60
CA ILE A 168 -10.22 15.37 6.94
C ILE A 168 -10.19 15.76 8.42
N ASP A 169 -11.25 16.42 8.92
CA ASP A 169 -11.36 16.88 10.30
C ASP A 169 -11.40 15.68 11.28
N PHE A 170 -12.04 14.57 10.89
CA PHE A 170 -11.99 13.32 11.66
C PHE A 170 -10.55 12.77 11.72
N LEU A 171 -9.87 12.64 10.58
CA LEU A 171 -8.48 12.15 10.54
C LEU A 171 -7.54 13.03 11.38
N VAL A 172 -7.59 14.35 11.22
CA VAL A 172 -6.80 15.31 12.04
C VAL A 172 -7.11 15.16 13.53
N LYS A 173 -8.39 15.00 13.90
CA LYS A 173 -8.80 14.83 15.31
C LYS A 173 -8.37 13.50 15.92
N GLN A 174 -8.27 12.44 15.13
CA GLN A 174 -7.83 11.11 15.58
C GLN A 174 -6.30 10.97 15.69
N GLN A 175 -5.53 12.04 15.44
CA GLN A 175 -4.09 12.04 15.65
C GLN A 175 -3.75 11.85 17.13
N LEU A 176 -2.82 10.94 17.39
CA LEU A 176 -2.36 10.58 18.73
C LEU A 176 -1.40 11.63 19.31
N ASN A 177 -1.20 11.61 20.63
CA ASN A 177 -0.31 12.55 21.32
C ASN A 177 1.16 12.48 20.84
N ASN A 178 1.61 11.33 20.33
CA ASN A 178 2.95 11.13 19.76
C ASN A 178 3.05 11.59 18.29
N GLY A 179 1.96 12.07 17.68
CA GLY A 179 1.91 12.56 16.31
C GLY A 179 1.51 11.52 15.24
N GLY A 180 1.36 10.25 15.60
CA GLY A 180 0.93 9.22 14.65
C GLY A 180 -0.58 8.96 14.66
N TRP A 181 -0.96 7.88 13.99
CA TRP A 181 -2.30 7.29 14.01
C TRP A 181 -2.19 5.77 14.24
N ASN A 182 -3.31 5.16 14.64
CA ASN A 182 -3.45 3.71 14.73
C ASN A 182 -4.90 3.30 14.44
N TYR A 183 -5.13 1.99 14.34
CA TYR A 183 -6.48 1.43 14.30
C TYR A 183 -7.09 1.39 15.72
N MET A 184 -6.31 0.96 16.70
CA MET A 184 -6.62 1.01 18.13
C MET A 184 -5.35 1.24 18.98
N GLY A 185 -5.52 1.78 20.19
CA GLY A 185 -4.44 1.99 21.16
C GLY A 185 -4.01 3.45 21.28
N THR A 186 -2.85 3.70 21.87
CA THR A 186 -2.31 5.06 22.08
C THR A 186 -0.98 5.33 21.37
N GLU A 187 -0.32 4.29 20.85
CA GLU A 187 0.94 4.41 20.12
C GLU A 187 0.75 4.46 18.61
N ALA A 188 1.73 5.02 17.90
CA ALA A 188 1.70 5.18 16.46
C ALA A 188 1.94 3.83 15.77
N ASP A 189 1.01 3.42 14.92
CA ASP A 189 1.17 2.32 13.99
C ASP A 189 1.75 2.87 12.68
N VAL A 190 2.79 2.24 12.14
CA VAL A 190 3.49 2.73 10.94
C VAL A 190 2.58 2.74 9.72
N ASP A 191 1.86 1.64 9.50
CA ASP A 191 0.99 1.43 8.34
C ASP A 191 -0.16 2.44 8.35
N VAL A 192 -0.86 2.56 9.49
CA VAL A 192 -1.97 3.52 9.62
C VAL A 192 -1.47 4.96 9.57
N THR A 193 -0.33 5.29 10.21
CA THR A 193 0.24 6.64 10.14
C THR A 193 0.60 7.02 8.71
N ALA A 194 1.24 6.14 7.96
CA ALA A 194 1.63 6.38 6.58
C ALA A 194 0.42 6.45 5.64
N MET A 195 -0.56 5.54 5.77
CA MET A 195 -1.82 5.57 5.02
C MET A 195 -2.61 6.88 5.24
N VAL A 196 -2.68 7.39 6.49
CA VAL A 196 -3.35 8.68 6.75
C VAL A 196 -2.59 9.84 6.13
N ILE A 197 -1.25 9.82 6.11
CA ILE A 197 -0.45 10.83 5.40
C ILE A 197 -0.74 10.79 3.89
N GLN A 198 -0.85 9.60 3.27
CA GLN A 198 -1.22 9.47 1.85
C GLN A 198 -2.58 10.12 1.57
N ALA A 199 -3.61 9.80 2.37
CA ALA A 199 -4.95 10.35 2.22
C ALA A 199 -5.03 11.87 2.42
N LEU A 200 -4.19 12.43 3.30
CA LEU A 200 -4.16 13.87 3.61
C LEU A 200 -3.20 14.68 2.71
N ALA A 201 -2.26 14.03 2.00
CA ALA A 201 -1.23 14.67 1.19
C ALA A 201 -1.75 15.71 0.16
N PRO A 202 -2.91 15.53 -0.50
CA PRO A 202 -3.47 16.57 -1.38
C PRO A 202 -3.68 17.91 -0.67
N TYR A 203 -4.14 17.87 0.58
CA TYR A 203 -4.59 19.02 1.35
C TYR A 203 -3.48 19.74 2.15
N TYR A 204 -2.24 19.23 2.11
CA TYR A 204 -1.11 19.74 2.91
C TYR A 204 -0.85 21.24 2.76
N ASN A 205 -0.95 21.77 1.53
CA ASN A 205 -0.74 23.19 1.25
C ASN A 205 -2.03 24.04 1.36
N GLU A 206 -3.20 23.40 1.52
CA GLU A 206 -4.51 24.07 1.55
C GLU A 206 -5.01 24.34 2.97
N LYS A 207 -4.64 23.48 3.92
CA LYS A 207 -5.21 23.46 5.28
C LYS A 207 -4.12 23.38 6.33
N GLN A 208 -3.97 24.45 7.12
CA GLN A 208 -2.91 24.56 8.15
C GLN A 208 -2.96 23.44 9.19
N ASN A 209 -4.15 23.02 9.63
CA ASN A 209 -4.30 21.89 10.57
C ASN A 209 -3.84 20.56 9.95
N VAL A 210 -4.13 20.32 8.67
CA VAL A 210 -3.64 19.14 7.94
C VAL A 210 -2.13 19.18 7.81
N LYS A 211 -1.56 20.35 7.47
CA LYS A 211 -0.11 20.55 7.39
C LYS A 211 0.58 20.16 8.69
N GLU A 212 0.10 20.70 9.82
CA GLU A 212 0.63 20.42 11.16
C GLU A 212 0.49 18.94 11.55
N SER A 213 -0.64 18.30 11.21
CA SER A 213 -0.81 16.87 11.46
C SER A 213 0.12 16.01 10.62
N ILE A 214 0.28 16.29 9.31
CA ILE A 214 1.23 15.55 8.47
C ILE A 214 2.66 15.78 8.93
N ASP A 215 3.06 17.00 9.31
CA ASP A 215 4.40 17.29 9.81
C ASP A 215 4.74 16.47 11.07
N LYS A 216 3.78 16.30 11.99
CA LYS A 216 3.90 15.41 13.17
C LYS A 216 3.97 13.93 12.78
N GLY A 217 3.14 13.49 11.83
CA GLY A 217 3.15 12.12 11.30
C GLY A 217 4.48 11.74 10.67
N LEU A 218 5.04 12.64 9.85
CA LEU A 218 6.38 12.47 9.28
C LEU A 218 7.47 12.48 10.35
N ALA A 219 7.32 13.28 11.41
CA ALA A 219 8.27 13.29 12.53
C ALA A 219 8.30 11.95 13.28
N ILE A 220 7.14 11.36 13.62
CA ILE A 220 7.10 10.05 14.28
C ILE A 220 7.64 8.94 13.37
N LEU A 221 7.25 8.91 12.08
CA LEU A 221 7.79 7.94 11.11
C LEU A 221 9.31 8.05 10.95
N SER A 222 9.88 9.27 11.01
CA SER A 222 11.32 9.48 11.00
C SER A 222 12.02 8.83 12.21
N THR A 223 11.36 8.73 13.37
CA THR A 223 11.92 8.03 14.54
C THR A 223 11.76 6.51 14.50
N LEU A 224 10.73 6.01 13.82
CA LEU A 224 10.40 4.58 13.74
C LEU A 224 11.20 3.81 12.67
N GLN A 225 11.90 4.51 11.78
CA GLN A 225 12.75 3.88 10.76
C GLN A 225 13.93 3.14 11.40
N LYS A 226 14.15 1.90 10.98
CA LYS A 226 15.22 1.05 11.52
C LYS A 226 16.55 1.28 10.78
N SER A 227 17.64 0.73 11.31
CA SER A 227 19.00 0.97 10.83
C SER A 227 19.34 0.36 9.46
N ASP A 228 18.45 -0.46 8.90
CA ASP A 228 18.50 -0.97 7.53
C ASP A 228 17.64 -0.14 6.55
N GLY A 229 16.99 0.91 7.04
CA GLY A 229 16.08 1.78 6.30
C GLY A 229 14.62 1.30 6.28
N ALA A 230 14.35 0.08 6.76
CA ALA A 230 13.02 -0.54 6.73
C ALA A 230 12.17 -0.19 7.96
N TYR A 231 10.92 -0.67 7.95
CA TYR A 231 9.90 -0.42 8.97
C TYR A 231 9.18 -1.69 9.41
N GLY A 232 8.50 -1.61 10.55
CA GLY A 232 7.54 -2.60 11.05
C GLY A 232 7.08 -2.23 12.46
N ASN A 233 5.87 -2.64 12.86
CA ASN A 233 5.27 -2.31 14.16
C ASN A 233 5.82 -3.15 15.34
N THR A 234 6.71 -4.09 15.06
CA THR A 234 7.41 -4.93 16.05
C THR A 234 8.93 -4.75 15.95
N SER A 235 9.72 -5.55 16.69
CA SER A 235 11.17 -5.63 16.51
C SER A 235 11.57 -5.91 15.06
N ASP A 236 10.74 -6.68 14.35
CA ASP A 236 11.03 -7.22 13.04
C ASP A 236 10.48 -6.30 11.94
N SER A 237 11.24 -6.13 10.86
CA SER A 237 10.80 -5.31 9.72
C SER A 237 9.98 -6.15 8.75
N ASN A 238 9.00 -5.52 8.10
CA ASN A 238 8.21 -6.14 7.04
C ASN A 238 8.11 -5.25 5.79
N CYS A 239 7.71 -5.87 4.68
CA CYS A 239 7.61 -5.22 3.38
C CYS A 239 6.48 -4.18 3.34
N GLU A 240 5.32 -4.51 3.89
CA GLU A 240 4.08 -3.73 3.86
C GLU A 240 4.24 -2.38 4.56
N SER A 241 4.65 -2.36 5.84
CA SER A 241 4.92 -1.13 6.60
C SER A 241 5.97 -0.26 5.91
N THR A 242 6.97 -0.87 5.28
CA THR A 242 8.01 -0.14 4.54
C THR A 242 7.46 0.45 3.22
N ALA A 243 6.60 -0.28 2.52
CA ALA A 243 5.92 0.17 1.30
C ALA A 243 4.91 1.30 1.59
N GLN A 244 4.17 1.23 2.70
CA GLN A 244 3.28 2.29 3.17
C GLN A 244 4.05 3.60 3.37
N VAL A 245 5.20 3.56 4.05
CA VAL A 245 6.02 4.76 4.26
C VAL A 245 6.60 5.28 2.95
N LEU A 246 7.14 4.42 2.08
CA LEU A 246 7.65 4.86 0.77
C LEU A 246 6.55 5.55 -0.06
N THR A 247 5.32 5.03 -0.02
CA THR A 247 4.15 5.64 -0.66
C THR A 247 3.83 7.00 -0.05
N ALA A 248 3.79 7.11 1.28
CA ALA A 248 3.53 8.37 1.98
C ALA A 248 4.56 9.47 1.65
N LEU A 249 5.87 9.13 1.63
CA LEU A 249 6.92 10.06 1.23
C LEU A 249 6.78 10.49 -0.23
N SER A 250 6.38 9.57 -1.11
CA SER A 250 6.18 9.82 -2.54
C SER A 250 4.98 10.74 -2.82
N GLU A 251 3.85 10.52 -2.14
CA GLU A 251 2.67 11.39 -2.23
C GLU A 251 2.95 12.80 -1.68
N MET A 252 3.83 12.89 -0.68
CA MET A 252 4.34 14.16 -0.12
C MET A 252 5.47 14.81 -0.94
N ARG A 253 5.95 14.16 -2.02
CA ARG A 253 7.10 14.60 -2.83
C ARG A 253 8.38 14.84 -2.00
N ILE A 254 8.55 14.08 -0.92
CA ILE A 254 9.77 14.05 -0.13
C ILE A 254 10.82 13.25 -0.90
N LYS A 255 12.04 13.79 -0.98
CA LYS A 255 13.14 13.11 -1.66
C LYS A 255 13.58 11.87 -0.87
N ILE A 256 14.04 10.84 -1.58
CA ILE A 256 14.47 9.58 -0.95
C ILE A 256 15.73 9.72 -0.09
N ASP A 257 16.52 10.78 -0.32
CA ASP A 257 17.73 11.17 0.41
C ASP A 257 17.47 12.20 1.53
N ASP A 258 16.21 12.53 1.83
CA ASP A 258 15.85 13.41 2.96
C ASP A 258 16.41 12.83 4.27
N SER A 259 17.26 13.61 4.95
CA SER A 259 18.02 13.14 6.12
C SER A 259 17.17 12.66 7.30
N ARG A 260 15.87 13.00 7.32
CA ARG A 260 14.91 12.41 8.28
C ARG A 260 14.71 10.91 8.03
N PHE A 261 14.74 10.50 6.77
CA PHE A 261 14.38 9.16 6.28
C PHE A 261 15.58 8.35 5.75
N VAL A 262 16.79 8.70 6.22
CA VAL A 262 18.03 7.94 5.98
C VAL A 262 18.66 7.53 7.31
N LYS A 263 18.69 6.23 7.63
CA LYS A 263 19.39 5.69 8.81
C LYS A 263 20.58 4.87 8.38
N ASN A 264 21.75 5.07 9.00
CA ASN A 264 22.98 4.31 8.69
C ASN A 264 23.33 4.28 7.18
N GLY A 265 23.03 5.38 6.46
CA GLY A 265 23.21 5.46 5.01
C GLY A 265 22.19 4.66 4.18
N LYS A 266 21.08 4.20 4.76
CA LYS A 266 20.00 3.46 4.10
C LYS A 266 18.70 4.25 4.08
N THR A 267 18.13 4.37 2.87
CA THR A 267 16.85 5.01 2.59
C THR A 267 15.67 4.05 2.83
N VAL A 268 14.43 4.55 2.77
CA VAL A 268 13.23 3.69 2.78
C VAL A 268 13.20 2.73 1.59
N TYR A 269 13.70 3.15 0.43
CA TYR A 269 13.80 2.29 -0.76
C TYR A 269 14.81 1.16 -0.56
N ASP A 270 15.99 1.45 0.02
CA ASP A 270 16.96 0.41 0.38
C ASP A 270 16.33 -0.64 1.30
N GLY A 271 15.59 -0.19 2.33
CA GLY A 271 14.86 -1.04 3.26
C GLY A 271 13.84 -1.94 2.55
N LEU A 272 13.02 -1.36 1.67
CA LEU A 272 12.01 -2.09 0.89
C LEU A 272 12.66 -3.16 -0.01
N MET A 273 13.77 -2.82 -0.67
CA MET A 273 14.47 -3.76 -1.54
C MET A 273 15.15 -4.91 -0.78
N THR A 274 15.25 -4.87 0.55
CA THR A 274 15.68 -6.05 1.33
C THR A 274 14.68 -7.21 1.32
N PHE A 275 13.41 -6.93 0.97
CA PHE A 275 12.32 -7.90 0.84
C PHE A 275 12.12 -8.41 -0.60
N TYR A 276 12.79 -7.79 -1.58
CA TYR A 276 12.71 -8.15 -3.00
C TYR A 276 13.31 -9.52 -3.29
N LYS A 277 12.74 -10.22 -4.27
CA LYS A 277 13.22 -11.51 -4.80
C LYS A 277 13.47 -11.34 -6.30
N ASP A 278 14.54 -11.94 -6.81
CA ASP A 278 15.03 -11.71 -8.20
C ASP A 278 13.97 -11.91 -9.30
N ASN A 279 12.96 -12.76 -9.04
CA ASN A 279 11.85 -13.06 -9.92
C ASN A 279 10.73 -11.99 -9.97
N GLY A 280 10.86 -10.86 -9.27
CA GLY A 280 9.86 -9.78 -9.24
C GLY A 280 8.91 -9.83 -8.03
N ALA A 281 9.00 -10.85 -7.19
CA ALA A 281 8.17 -10.98 -5.99
C ALA A 281 8.76 -10.24 -4.78
N PHE A 282 7.95 -9.99 -3.76
CA PHE A 282 8.39 -9.58 -2.43
C PHE A 282 8.01 -10.63 -1.38
N CYS A 283 8.76 -10.69 -0.28
CA CYS A 283 8.46 -11.48 0.91
C CYS A 283 8.02 -10.59 2.06
N HIS A 284 7.11 -11.06 2.91
CA HIS A 284 6.66 -10.29 4.10
C HIS A 284 7.83 -9.97 5.02
N THR A 285 8.59 -11.00 5.40
CA THR A 285 9.82 -10.90 6.19
C THR A 285 11.01 -11.35 5.35
N LYS A 286 12.13 -10.64 5.45
CA LYS A 286 13.36 -10.90 4.71
C LYS A 286 13.78 -12.38 4.77
N GLY A 287 14.05 -12.96 3.60
CA GLY A 287 14.49 -14.36 3.47
C GLY A 287 13.37 -15.41 3.48
N LYS A 288 12.10 -15.01 3.56
CA LYS A 288 10.95 -15.94 3.49
C LYS A 288 10.43 -16.14 2.06
N GLY A 289 9.37 -16.93 1.92
CA GLY A 289 8.65 -17.15 0.66
C GLY A 289 8.06 -15.86 0.08
N ALA A 290 7.67 -15.90 -1.20
CA ALA A 290 6.92 -14.79 -1.80
C ALA A 290 5.57 -14.62 -1.08
N ASN A 291 5.13 -13.39 -0.90
CA ASN A 291 3.82 -13.04 -0.34
C ASN A 291 3.14 -12.06 -1.30
N GLN A 292 1.87 -12.36 -1.62
CA GLN A 292 1.11 -11.62 -2.61
C GLN A 292 0.78 -10.19 -2.14
N MET A 293 0.38 -10.00 -0.87
CA MET A 293 0.15 -8.65 -0.32
C MET A 293 1.44 -7.83 -0.28
N SER A 294 2.56 -8.42 0.15
CA SER A 294 3.88 -7.74 0.12
C SER A 294 4.23 -7.27 -1.29
N THR A 295 3.95 -8.11 -2.30
CA THR A 295 4.22 -7.81 -3.70
C THR A 295 3.28 -6.75 -4.27
N ASP A 296 1.97 -6.81 -3.94
CA ASP A 296 0.99 -5.78 -4.28
C ASP A 296 1.37 -4.41 -3.69
N GLN A 297 1.74 -4.35 -2.40
CA GLN A 297 2.10 -3.10 -1.73
C GLN A 297 3.44 -2.53 -2.22
N ALA A 298 4.47 -3.36 -2.35
CA ALA A 298 5.75 -2.91 -2.90
C ALA A 298 5.62 -2.40 -4.35
N MET A 299 4.75 -3.03 -5.15
CA MET A 299 4.49 -2.59 -6.52
C MET A 299 3.98 -1.15 -6.58
N TYR A 300 2.90 -0.83 -5.87
CA TYR A 300 2.36 0.53 -5.92
C TYR A 300 3.26 1.55 -5.20
N ALA A 301 4.04 1.12 -4.19
CA ALA A 301 4.99 2.01 -3.50
C ALA A 301 6.18 2.42 -4.38
N ILE A 302 6.78 1.45 -5.09
CA ILE A 302 7.85 1.73 -6.06
C ILE A 302 7.31 2.54 -7.25
N THR A 303 6.06 2.27 -7.66
CA THR A 303 5.34 3.07 -8.66
C THR A 303 5.13 4.51 -8.19
N ALA A 304 4.68 4.73 -6.96
CA ALA A 304 4.52 6.05 -6.37
C ALA A 304 5.85 6.82 -6.35
N TYR A 305 6.94 6.13 -5.99
CA TYR A 305 8.28 6.71 -6.00
C TYR A 305 8.74 7.09 -7.42
N TYR A 306 8.58 6.21 -8.42
CA TYR A 306 8.86 6.51 -9.83
C TYR A 306 8.06 7.73 -10.33
N ARG A 307 6.76 7.78 -10.01
CA ARG A 307 5.86 8.89 -10.37
C ARG A 307 6.26 10.20 -9.66
N SER A 308 6.70 10.10 -8.40
CA SER A 308 7.21 11.22 -7.60
C SER A 308 8.40 11.89 -8.28
N ILE A 309 9.46 11.12 -8.56
CA ILE A 309 10.70 11.63 -9.18
C ILE A 309 10.55 11.99 -10.67
N SER A 310 9.55 11.42 -11.35
CA SER A 310 9.24 11.73 -12.76
C SER A 310 8.33 12.95 -12.94
N GLY A 311 7.88 13.60 -11.87
CA GLY A 311 6.97 14.75 -11.95
C GLY A 311 5.56 14.41 -12.46
N MET A 312 5.18 13.13 -12.48
CA MET A 312 3.84 12.67 -12.85
C MET A 312 2.83 13.00 -11.74
N ASN A 313 1.52 12.86 -11.98
CA ASN A 313 0.50 12.99 -10.93
C ASN A 313 0.78 12.05 -9.75
N ARG A 314 0.18 12.34 -8.59
CA ARG A 314 0.24 11.46 -7.41
C ARG A 314 -0.26 10.04 -7.74
N LEU A 315 0.08 9.05 -6.90
CA LEU A 315 -0.35 7.67 -7.10
C LEU A 315 -1.88 7.60 -7.15
N TYR A 316 -2.55 8.27 -6.21
CA TYR A 316 -4.01 8.28 -6.12
C TYR A 316 -4.67 9.32 -7.04
N ASP A 317 -4.01 10.39 -7.47
CA ASP A 317 -4.54 11.32 -8.48
C ASP A 317 -4.50 10.70 -9.87
N MET A 318 -5.64 10.17 -10.34
CA MET A 318 -5.76 9.43 -11.59
C MET A 318 -6.28 10.27 -12.75
N SER A 319 -6.27 11.61 -12.63
CA SER A 319 -6.70 12.50 -13.72
C SER A 319 -5.80 12.41 -14.98
N ASP A 320 -4.63 11.77 -14.85
CA ASP A 320 -3.71 11.45 -15.94
C ASP A 320 -3.97 10.11 -16.65
N GLY A 321 -4.93 9.31 -16.16
CA GLY A 321 -5.28 8.00 -16.74
C GLY A 321 -4.15 6.96 -16.65
N ILE A 322 -4.10 6.04 -17.62
CA ILE A 322 -3.02 5.05 -17.72
C ILE A 322 -1.92 5.61 -18.61
N ILE A 323 -0.84 6.13 -18.01
CA ILE A 323 0.38 6.48 -18.71
C ILE A 323 1.20 5.21 -18.90
N LYS A 324 1.31 4.72 -20.14
CA LYS A 324 2.21 3.62 -20.49
C LYS A 324 3.66 4.09 -20.38
N ILE A 325 4.48 3.34 -19.67
CA ILE A 325 5.92 3.47 -19.73
C ILE A 325 6.36 2.89 -21.09
N GLU A 326 6.70 3.76 -22.03
CA GLU A 326 7.24 3.30 -23.32
C GLU A 326 8.63 2.70 -23.08
N ASN A 327 8.74 1.38 -23.28
CA ASN A 327 10.01 0.68 -23.33
C ASN A 327 10.89 1.34 -24.41
N THR A 328 11.73 2.28 -24.00
CA THR A 328 12.76 2.84 -24.86
C THR A 328 13.73 1.72 -25.11
N LYS A 329 13.59 1.06 -26.27
CA LYS A 329 14.58 0.09 -26.74
C LYS A 329 15.91 0.82 -26.78
N VAL A 330 16.79 0.50 -25.83
CA VAL A 330 18.21 0.76 -25.98
C VAL A 330 18.66 -0.09 -27.16
N GLU A 331 18.67 0.51 -28.35
CA GLU A 331 19.38 -0.03 -29.49
C GLU A 331 20.84 -0.11 -29.08
N THR A 332 21.23 -1.32 -28.67
CA THR A 332 22.63 -1.68 -28.48
C THR A 332 23.26 -1.73 -29.86
N THR A 333 23.73 -0.56 -30.31
CA THR A 333 24.66 -0.43 -31.42
C THR A 333 25.90 -1.26 -31.09
N LYS A 334 25.90 -2.51 -31.57
CA LYS A 334 27.09 -3.35 -31.57
C LYS A 334 28.12 -2.69 -32.47
N ALA A 335 29.07 -1.98 -31.86
CA ALA A 335 30.30 -1.61 -32.53
C ALA A 335 31.09 -2.89 -32.83
N ASP A 336 31.56 -3.00 -34.07
CA ASP A 336 32.12 -4.23 -34.62
C ASP A 336 33.42 -4.69 -33.97
N ASN A 337 33.67 -5.99 -34.06
CA ASN A 337 35.01 -6.54 -34.18
C ASN A 337 35.01 -7.63 -35.25
N LYS A 338 35.36 -7.24 -36.48
CA LYS A 338 35.88 -8.14 -37.51
C LYS A 338 37.15 -7.53 -38.07
N GLU A 339 38.25 -8.25 -37.91
CA GLU A 339 39.47 -8.02 -38.66
C GLU A 339 39.22 -8.33 -40.14
N GLU A 340 39.65 -7.45 -41.05
CA GLU A 340 39.97 -7.89 -42.41
C GLU A 340 41.11 -7.03 -42.99
N ILE A 341 41.91 -7.66 -43.86
CA ILE A 341 43.28 -7.22 -44.17
C ILE A 341 43.35 -6.48 -45.52
N LYS A 342 44.02 -5.31 -45.50
CA LYS A 342 44.70 -4.57 -46.60
C LYS A 342 44.37 -4.93 -48.07
N SER A 343 43.91 -3.93 -48.82
CA SER A 343 44.53 -3.42 -50.08
C SER A 343 43.67 -2.25 -50.60
N SER A 344 44.13 -0.99 -50.59
CA SER A 344 45.07 -0.30 -51.51
C SER A 344 44.38 0.42 -52.70
N ALA A 345 44.91 1.59 -53.05
CA ALA A 345 44.71 2.38 -54.30
C ALA A 345 43.59 3.46 -54.33
N SER A 346 44.05 4.69 -54.04
CA SER A 346 44.02 5.90 -54.90
C SER A 346 42.72 6.57 -55.39
N ASP A 347 42.84 7.91 -55.34
CA ASP A 347 42.16 8.98 -56.10
C ASP A 347 40.79 9.46 -55.61
N LYS A 348 40.42 10.74 -55.67
CA LYS A 348 41.04 12.09 -55.76
C LYS A 348 39.92 12.97 -56.31
N ASN A 349 39.83 14.23 -55.87
CA ASN A 349 39.09 15.31 -56.54
C ASN A 349 37.55 15.15 -56.63
N LYS A 350 36.74 16.19 -56.78
CA LYS A 350 36.81 17.62 -56.38
C LYS A 350 35.51 18.27 -56.87
N ASN A 351 34.95 19.25 -56.15
CA ASN A 351 34.16 20.36 -56.71
C ASN A 351 32.84 19.96 -57.44
N ASP A 352 31.88 20.84 -57.76
CA ASP A 352 31.53 22.17 -57.26
C ASP A 352 30.02 22.44 -57.45
N ALA A 353 29.56 23.57 -56.92
CA ALA A 353 28.20 24.10 -56.83
C ALA A 353 27.32 24.24 -58.11
N ASN A 354 26.06 24.63 -57.84
CA ASN A 354 25.03 25.23 -58.71
C ASN A 354 24.28 24.28 -59.68
N ASN A 355 23.02 24.54 -60.07
CA ASN A 355 22.27 25.81 -60.07
C ASN A 355 20.74 25.64 -59.87
N ASN A 356 20.05 26.77 -59.71
CA ASN A 356 18.59 26.98 -59.63
C ASN A 356 17.75 26.21 -60.68
N ASP A 357 16.46 25.95 -60.38
CA ASP A 357 15.40 26.77 -61.00
C ASP A 357 14.05 26.80 -60.23
N LYS A 358 13.24 27.81 -60.55
CA LYS A 358 11.93 28.12 -59.95
C LYS A 358 10.81 27.29 -60.59
N ASN A 359 9.71 27.06 -59.86
CA ASN A 359 8.43 27.67 -60.26
C ASN A 359 7.36 27.68 -59.16
N ASN A 360 6.35 28.53 -59.38
CA ASN A 360 5.42 29.07 -58.39
C ASN A 360 3.97 28.66 -58.73
N SER A 361 3.16 28.28 -57.72
CA SER A 361 1.79 28.83 -57.62
C SER A 361 1.14 28.63 -56.25
N THR A 362 0.75 29.75 -55.65
CA THR A 362 -0.36 29.94 -54.69
C THR A 362 -1.70 29.36 -55.20
N SER A 363 -2.80 29.19 -54.42
CA SER A 363 -3.22 29.96 -53.23
C SER A 363 -4.24 29.22 -52.32
N LYS A 364 -4.55 29.85 -51.16
CA LYS A 364 -5.60 29.52 -50.17
C LYS A 364 -7.02 29.79 -50.77
N ASN A 365 -8.18 29.38 -50.21
CA ASN A 365 -8.71 29.80 -48.91
C ASN A 365 -10.13 29.24 -48.54
N THR A 366 -10.32 28.88 -47.26
CA THR A 366 -11.53 29.07 -46.38
C THR A 366 -13.00 28.68 -46.73
N LYS A 367 -13.64 28.04 -45.72
CA LYS A 367 -14.92 28.39 -44.98
C LYS A 367 -16.24 27.58 -45.17
N LYS A 368 -16.63 26.95 -44.03
CA LYS A 368 -17.93 26.98 -43.29
C LYS A 368 -19.17 26.12 -43.67
N ASN A 369 -19.82 25.65 -42.59
CA ASN A 369 -21.26 25.34 -42.39
C ASN A 369 -21.84 24.07 -43.08
N ALA A 370 -22.88 23.38 -42.58
CA ALA A 370 -23.53 23.29 -41.26
C ALA A 370 -24.49 22.06 -41.17
N LEU A 371 -25.08 21.82 -39.98
CA LEU A 371 -26.04 20.78 -39.58
C LEU A 371 -27.10 20.28 -40.60
N SER A 372 -27.53 19.02 -40.44
CA SER A 372 -28.96 18.65 -40.52
C SER A 372 -29.34 17.43 -39.66
N ASN A 373 -30.51 17.50 -39.01
CA ASN A 373 -31.18 16.39 -38.31
C ASN A 373 -31.92 15.48 -39.30
N SER A 374 -32.16 14.22 -38.92
CA SER A 374 -33.50 13.64 -39.10
C SER A 374 -33.78 12.47 -38.14
N LYS A 375 -34.96 12.51 -37.49
CA LYS A 375 -35.59 11.34 -36.87
C LYS A 375 -36.33 10.56 -37.95
N ASN A 376 -36.54 9.26 -37.75
CA ASN A 376 -37.84 8.67 -38.08
C ASN A 376 -38.12 7.42 -37.25
N ASN A 377 -39.41 7.15 -37.04
CA ASN A 377 -39.96 6.17 -36.12
C ASN A 377 -41.07 5.40 -36.85
N SER A 378 -41.12 4.08 -36.74
CA SER A 378 -42.29 3.29 -37.16
C SER A 378 -42.34 1.92 -36.48
N LYS A 379 -43.54 1.54 -36.02
CA LYS A 379 -43.90 0.21 -35.52
C LYS A 379 -44.69 -0.54 -36.60
N SER A 380 -44.61 -1.87 -36.63
CA SER A 380 -45.79 -2.72 -36.88
C SER A 380 -45.61 -4.13 -36.30
N ASN A 381 -46.72 -4.77 -35.95
CA ASN A 381 -46.83 -6.12 -35.36
C ASN A 381 -47.03 -7.22 -36.42
N GLY A 382 -46.87 -8.49 -36.02
CA GLY A 382 -47.85 -9.53 -36.39
C GLY A 382 -47.33 -10.95 -36.74
N ASN A 383 -47.42 -11.88 -35.76
CA ASN A 383 -47.66 -13.34 -35.81
C ASN A 383 -47.36 -14.16 -37.10
N THR A 384 -46.82 -15.39 -37.02
CA THR A 384 -47.56 -16.59 -36.55
C THR A 384 -46.61 -17.80 -36.29
N LEU A 385 -47.08 -18.77 -35.48
CA LEU A 385 -46.36 -19.98 -35.01
C LEU A 385 -46.15 -21.07 -36.08
N ASN A 386 -45.28 -22.04 -35.76
CA ASN A 386 -45.64 -23.47 -35.71
C ASN A 386 -44.73 -24.26 -34.74
N ASN A 387 -45.29 -25.32 -34.12
CA ASN A 387 -44.58 -26.33 -33.31
C ASN A 387 -43.77 -27.26 -34.27
N SER A 388 -43.08 -28.36 -33.94
CA SER A 388 -43.08 -29.36 -32.85
C SER A 388 -41.92 -30.34 -33.12
N ASP A 389 -41.34 -31.14 -32.22
CA ASP A 389 -41.21 -31.24 -30.75
C ASP A 389 -40.15 -32.38 -30.48
N ASP A 390 -39.84 -32.74 -29.22
CA ASP A 390 -39.19 -34.02 -28.79
C ASP A 390 -37.72 -34.34 -29.21
N THR A 391 -36.92 -35.18 -28.52
CA THR A 391 -36.69 -35.44 -27.07
C THR A 391 -35.29 -36.09 -26.90
N ASP A 392 -34.81 -36.16 -25.65
CA ASP A 392 -33.97 -37.23 -25.08
C ASP A 392 -32.55 -37.57 -25.58
N ASN A 393 -31.61 -37.28 -24.66
CA ASN A 393 -30.69 -38.21 -24.00
C ASN A 393 -29.66 -39.02 -24.82
N ARG A 394 -28.39 -38.96 -24.36
CA ARG A 394 -27.45 -40.07 -24.51
C ARG A 394 -26.48 -40.18 -23.34
N GLU A 395 -26.52 -41.32 -22.66
CA GLU A 395 -25.64 -41.66 -21.55
C GLU A 395 -24.21 -42.04 -22.00
N ASN A 396 -23.30 -41.89 -21.03
CA ASN A 396 -22.05 -42.63 -20.78
C ASN A 396 -21.59 -43.71 -21.78
N ASN A 397 -20.27 -43.71 -22.06
CA ASN A 397 -19.52 -44.96 -21.92
C ASN A 397 -18.04 -44.73 -21.57
N GLU A 398 -17.51 -45.50 -20.61
CA GLU A 398 -16.08 -45.56 -20.32
C GLU A 398 -15.37 -46.47 -21.34
N SER A 399 -14.09 -46.20 -21.65
CA SER A 399 -13.14 -47.23 -22.08
C SER A 399 -11.69 -46.80 -21.83
N LYS A 400 -10.93 -47.69 -21.20
CA LYS A 400 -9.51 -47.51 -20.83
C LYS A 400 -8.60 -47.50 -22.07
N ASN A 401 -7.52 -46.71 -22.02
CA ASN A 401 -6.22 -47.23 -22.47
C ASN A 401 -5.03 -46.56 -21.76
N ARG A 402 -4.00 -47.36 -21.47
CA ARG A 402 -2.74 -46.91 -20.84
C ARG A 402 -1.74 -46.47 -21.90
N LYS A 403 -0.91 -45.45 -21.61
CA LYS A 403 0.56 -45.61 -21.59
C LYS A 403 1.28 -44.41 -20.99
N ASP A 404 2.07 -44.75 -19.97
CA ASP A 404 3.22 -44.10 -19.36
C ASP A 404 3.89 -42.94 -20.13
N ASN A 405 4.23 -41.88 -19.39
CA ASN A 405 5.61 -41.39 -19.33
C ASN A 405 5.86 -40.59 -18.04
N ASN A 406 7.04 -40.80 -17.47
CA ASN A 406 7.44 -40.35 -16.14
C ASN A 406 8.17 -38.99 -16.23
N VAL A 407 7.77 -37.99 -15.44
CA VAL A 407 8.62 -36.86 -15.04
C VAL A 407 8.29 -36.51 -13.58
N GLU A 408 9.31 -36.35 -12.76
CA GLU A 408 9.21 -36.18 -11.31
C GLU A 408 8.61 -34.82 -10.96
N THR A 409 7.56 -34.83 -10.12
CA THR A 409 7.10 -33.65 -9.37
C THR A 409 7.51 -33.80 -7.92
N GLU A 410 8.40 -32.93 -7.45
CA GLU A 410 8.72 -32.84 -6.02
C GLU A 410 7.48 -32.44 -5.22
N GLU A 411 7.20 -33.18 -4.14
CA GLU A 411 6.06 -32.92 -3.26
C GLU A 411 6.28 -31.65 -2.44
N ASN A 412 5.62 -30.55 -2.82
CA ASN A 412 5.42 -29.42 -1.92
C ASN A 412 4.44 -29.82 -0.81
N THR A 413 5.00 -30.36 0.28
CA THR A 413 4.28 -30.64 1.52
C THR A 413 3.91 -29.33 2.21
N ASN A 414 2.66 -28.90 2.02
CA ASN A 414 2.08 -27.75 2.74
C ASN A 414 2.12 -28.02 4.25
N THR A 415 3.11 -27.45 4.92
CA THR A 415 3.18 -27.37 6.38
C THR A 415 2.86 -25.93 6.77
N THR A 416 1.68 -25.73 7.37
CA THR A 416 1.17 -24.42 7.79
C THR A 416 1.83 -23.96 9.10
N ASP A 417 2.98 -23.29 8.98
CA ASP A 417 3.54 -22.49 10.06
C ASP A 417 2.86 -21.12 10.12
N ASN A 418 1.83 -21.01 10.97
CA ASN A 418 1.16 -19.75 11.27
C ASN A 418 2.10 -18.80 12.04
N LEU A 419 2.30 -17.59 11.52
CA LEU A 419 2.80 -16.45 12.30
C LEU A 419 2.10 -15.17 11.84
N GLU A 420 1.41 -14.52 12.78
CA GLU A 420 0.43 -13.46 12.53
C GLU A 420 1.10 -12.07 12.37
N ASN A 421 0.53 -11.21 11.52
CA ASN A 421 0.85 -9.77 11.51
C ASN A 421 -0.36 -8.92 11.07
N ALA A 422 -0.36 -7.65 11.47
CA ALA A 422 -1.58 -6.94 11.88
C ALA A 422 -2.50 -6.32 10.79
N THR A 423 -2.41 -6.73 9.52
CA THR A 423 -3.31 -6.22 8.45
C THR A 423 -4.49 -7.15 8.13
N ASP A 424 -4.39 -8.45 8.41
CA ASP A 424 -5.47 -9.44 8.18
C ASP A 424 -6.19 -9.86 9.48
N VAL A 425 -5.87 -9.24 10.62
CA VAL A 425 -6.69 -9.36 11.84
C VAL A 425 -7.98 -8.54 11.66
N LEU A 426 -8.97 -9.14 11.00
CA LEU A 426 -10.41 -9.09 11.29
C LEU A 426 -11.18 -9.78 10.15
N GLU A 427 -10.99 -11.10 10.01
CA GLU A 427 -11.89 -11.95 9.25
C GLU A 427 -12.04 -13.30 9.98
N ASN A 428 -13.29 -13.76 10.12
CA ASN A 428 -13.76 -14.86 10.97
C ASN A 428 -13.80 -14.58 12.49
N ASN A 429 -14.98 -14.15 12.96
CA ASN A 429 -15.60 -14.61 14.21
C ASN A 429 -17.06 -14.14 14.22
N ASP A 430 -17.96 -15.01 13.75
CA ASP A 430 -19.39 -14.91 14.03
C ASP A 430 -19.68 -15.69 15.32
N GLU A 431 -20.12 -15.01 16.37
CA GLU A 431 -21.40 -15.31 17.06
C GLU A 431 -21.70 -14.32 18.20
N GLU A 432 -23.00 -14.18 18.47
CA GLU A 432 -23.68 -13.47 19.56
C GLU A 432 -23.00 -12.29 20.29
N ASN A 433 -23.62 -11.10 20.16
CA ASN A 433 -23.87 -10.30 21.36
C ASN A 433 -25.22 -9.57 21.29
N LYS A 434 -26.17 -9.98 22.15
CA LYS A 434 -27.49 -9.37 22.28
C LYS A 434 -27.37 -8.13 23.17
N ILE A 435 -27.62 -6.94 22.61
CA ILE A 435 -27.73 -5.72 23.42
C ILE A 435 -29.07 -5.74 24.16
N ALA A 436 -29.02 -5.76 25.49
CA ALA A 436 -30.19 -5.54 26.33
C ALA A 436 -30.60 -4.06 26.26
N THR A 437 -31.79 -3.80 25.70
CA THR A 437 -32.48 -2.50 25.87
C THR A 437 -33.16 -2.47 27.22
N ASP A 438 -32.51 -1.88 28.22
CA ASP A 438 -33.20 -1.47 29.45
C ASP A 438 -33.87 -0.10 29.26
N ASN A 439 -35.15 -0.06 29.63
CA ASN A 439 -35.97 1.13 29.56
C ASN A 439 -35.59 2.11 30.67
N ASN A 440 -35.59 3.41 30.37
CA ASN A 440 -36.08 4.37 31.36
C ASN A 440 -36.84 5.52 30.69
N LYS A 441 -38.05 5.74 31.20
CA LYS A 441 -38.86 6.94 30.97
C LYS A 441 -38.16 8.13 31.61
N GLU A 442 -38.10 9.27 30.91
CA GLU A 442 -38.12 10.57 31.57
C GLU A 442 -39.44 11.27 31.22
N GLU A 443 -40.20 11.61 32.26
CA GLU A 443 -41.41 12.42 32.14
C GLU A 443 -41.04 13.90 32.15
N THR A 444 -41.68 14.67 31.26
CA THR A 444 -41.48 16.10 31.11
C THR A 444 -42.42 16.89 32.00
N GLU A 445 -41.88 17.58 33.01
CA GLU A 445 -42.51 18.76 33.62
C GLU A 445 -41.60 19.99 33.57
N ASN A 446 -42.21 21.17 33.66
CA ASN A 446 -41.74 22.39 33.02
C ASN A 446 -41.99 23.63 33.92
N LYS A 447 -41.24 24.73 33.70
CA LYS A 447 -41.37 26.09 34.30
C LYS A 447 -40.85 26.22 35.75
N ASN A 448 -40.19 27.29 36.22
CA ASN A 448 -40.03 28.67 35.73
C ASN A 448 -39.03 29.48 36.62
N SER A 449 -38.33 30.45 36.02
CA SER A 449 -37.87 31.73 36.65
C SER A 449 -36.75 31.69 37.75
N VAL A 450 -35.99 32.75 38.08
CA VAL A 450 -35.64 34.05 37.43
C VAL A 450 -34.42 34.66 38.18
N ASN A 451 -33.54 35.37 37.45
CA ASN A 451 -32.54 36.40 37.85
C ASN A 451 -31.60 36.25 39.08
N ASN A 452 -30.31 36.55 38.81
CA ASN A 452 -29.45 37.62 39.37
C ASN A 452 -28.07 37.25 39.95
N LYS A 453 -27.18 38.26 39.82
CA LYS A 453 -25.80 38.44 40.33
C LYS A 453 -25.68 38.07 41.83
N GLU A 454 -24.51 37.78 42.42
CA GLU A 454 -23.26 38.57 42.35
C GLU A 454 -22.02 37.80 42.92
N ASN A 455 -20.83 38.41 42.92
CA ASN A 455 -19.58 37.84 43.44
C ASN A 455 -19.56 37.67 44.98
N VAL A 456 -18.74 36.73 45.49
CA VAL A 456 -17.63 36.97 46.46
C VAL A 456 -17.02 35.65 46.98
N THR A 457 -15.70 35.65 47.18
CA THR A 457 -14.87 34.58 47.76
C THR A 457 -14.99 34.43 49.29
N LYS A 458 -14.91 33.19 49.81
CA LYS A 458 -14.09 32.84 50.99
C LYS A 458 -14.00 31.32 51.25
N GLU A 459 -12.91 30.92 51.90
CA GLU A 459 -12.54 29.54 52.26
C GLU A 459 -13.25 29.04 53.55
N THR A 460 -13.47 27.73 53.72
CA THR A 460 -12.66 26.88 54.65
C THR A 460 -13.16 25.42 54.86
N LYS A 461 -12.20 24.48 54.80
CA LYS A 461 -11.98 23.25 55.63
C LYS A 461 -13.04 22.11 55.82
N HIS A 462 -12.69 20.96 55.21
CA HIS A 462 -12.55 19.60 55.80
C HIS A 462 -13.70 18.85 56.57
N LYS A 463 -14.13 17.70 56.01
CA LYS A 463 -13.82 16.29 56.44
C LYS A 463 -14.48 15.29 55.46
N ASN A 464 -13.74 14.32 54.88
CA ASN A 464 -13.64 12.88 55.28
C ASN A 464 -15.00 12.13 55.37
N ARG A 465 -15.25 10.96 54.75
CA ARG A 465 -14.41 9.88 54.13
C ARG A 465 -15.16 9.13 53.00
N ARG A 466 -14.42 8.40 52.13
CA ARG A 466 -14.92 7.35 51.21
C ARG A 466 -15.07 5.99 51.92
N PRO A 467 -15.56 4.92 51.23
CA PRO A 467 -14.60 4.04 50.55
C PRO A 467 -15.02 3.60 49.13
N TYR A 468 -14.05 3.60 48.21
CA TYR A 468 -14.03 2.69 47.07
C TYR A 468 -13.13 1.51 47.45
N ILE A 469 -13.56 0.28 47.14
CA ILE A 469 -12.75 -0.93 47.37
C ILE A 469 -11.74 -1.06 46.23
N ILE A 470 -10.45 -1.08 46.59
CA ILE A 470 -9.36 -1.55 45.75
C ILE A 470 -8.87 -2.84 46.40
N LEU A 471 -8.90 -3.96 45.67
CA LEU A 471 -8.29 -5.21 46.10
C LEU A 471 -7.00 -5.44 45.28
N ILE A 472 -5.86 -5.05 45.85
CA ILE A 472 -4.54 -5.50 45.39
C ILE A 472 -4.06 -6.51 46.43
N PHE A 473 -3.83 -7.76 46.01
CA PHE A 473 -3.04 -8.72 46.77
C PHE A 473 -1.63 -8.76 46.19
N GLY A 474 -0.67 -8.24 46.96
CA GLY A 474 0.75 -8.51 46.73
C GLY A 474 1.17 -9.70 47.58
N ILE A 475 1.85 -10.67 46.97
CA ILE A 475 2.71 -11.63 47.67
C ILE A 475 4.14 -11.34 47.25
N CYS A 476 4.95 -10.85 48.18
CA CYS A 476 6.39 -10.84 48.04
C CYS A 476 6.96 -12.07 48.77
N CYS A 477 7.87 -12.80 48.15
CA CYS A 477 9.26 -12.96 48.62
C CYS A 477 10.00 -14.12 47.93
N GLY A 478 11.19 -13.82 47.40
CA GLY A 478 12.33 -14.76 47.36
C GLY A 478 12.37 -15.79 46.22
N ILE A 479 13.26 -15.55 45.25
CA ILE A 479 14.54 -16.28 45.11
C ILE A 479 15.36 -15.60 44.01
N ALA A 480 16.48 -15.00 44.40
CA ALA A 480 17.59 -14.68 43.52
C ALA A 480 18.88 -14.68 44.36
N GLY A 481 19.89 -15.45 43.92
CA GLY A 481 21.24 -15.37 44.48
C GLY A 481 21.69 -16.48 45.45
N LYS A 482 21.86 -17.72 44.97
CA LYS A 482 22.91 -18.63 45.52
C LYS A 482 23.39 -19.76 44.59
N PHE A 483 23.88 -19.42 43.40
CA PHE A 483 24.83 -20.30 42.67
C PHE A 483 25.96 -19.46 42.08
N GLY A 484 27.01 -19.31 42.87
CA GLY A 484 28.15 -18.41 42.58
C GLY A 484 29.23 -18.45 43.65
N PHE A 485 29.42 -19.59 44.33
CA PHE A 485 30.46 -19.73 45.36
C PHE A 485 30.94 -21.19 45.56
N ASP A 486 31.24 -21.90 44.48
CA ASP A 486 31.85 -23.25 44.54
C ASP A 486 33.11 -23.42 43.67
N VAL A 487 33.86 -22.32 43.49
CA VAL A 487 35.17 -22.32 42.78
C VAL A 487 36.35 -22.08 43.75
N TYR A 488 36.10 -21.87 45.05
CA TYR A 488 37.16 -21.51 46.01
C TYR A 488 37.22 -22.36 47.29
N LYS A 489 37.05 -23.69 47.22
CA LYS A 489 37.60 -24.58 48.27
C LYS A 489 37.90 -26.06 47.95
N TYR A 490 37.91 -26.51 46.69
CA TYR A 490 38.37 -27.88 46.35
C TYR A 490 39.62 -27.99 45.46
N LYS A 491 40.50 -26.98 45.51
CA LYS A 491 41.90 -27.12 45.06
C LYS A 491 42.81 -27.70 46.16
N LYS A 492 42.35 -28.76 46.86
CA LYS A 492 43.17 -29.52 47.84
C LYS A 492 42.70 -30.97 48.09
N LYS A 493 42.44 -31.75 47.03
CA LYS A 493 42.58 -33.23 47.02
C LYS A 493 42.36 -33.82 45.61
N ARG A 494 43.38 -33.77 44.76
CA ARG A 494 43.65 -34.70 43.63
C ARG A 494 45.06 -34.44 43.04
N VAL A 495 46.02 -34.46 43.94
CA VAL A 495 47.42 -34.84 43.70
C VAL A 495 47.73 -35.83 44.82
N THR A 496 48.64 -36.79 44.57
CA THR A 496 48.92 -38.05 45.29
C THR A 496 48.06 -39.25 44.87
N ASN A 497 48.78 -40.33 44.52
CA ASN A 497 48.35 -41.71 44.32
C ASN A 497 47.80 -42.08 42.94
N LYS A 498 48.69 -42.00 41.95
CA LYS A 498 48.94 -43.14 41.07
C LYS A 498 50.46 -43.27 40.89
N ASP A 499 51.07 -44.11 41.73
CA ASP A 499 52.41 -44.71 41.59
C ASP A 499 52.66 -45.60 42.83
N GLU A 500 52.33 -46.89 42.72
CA GLU A 500 53.12 -48.03 43.23
C GLU A 500 52.43 -49.39 42.90
N GLN A 501 53.04 -50.10 41.95
CA GLN A 501 53.22 -51.56 41.85
C GLN A 501 52.03 -52.51 42.14
N ASN A 502 51.38 -53.00 41.07
CA ASN A 502 51.71 -54.31 40.45
C ASN A 502 50.98 -54.48 39.12
#